data_AF-A0A9D2RLW6-F1
#
_entry.id   AF-A0A9D2RLW6-F1
#
_cell.length_a   1.000
_cell.length_b   1.000
_cell.length_c   1.000
_cell.angle_alpha   90.00
_cell.angle_beta   90.00
_cell.angle_gamma   90.00
#
_symmetry.space_group_name_H-M   'P 1'
#
loop_
_entity.id
_entity.type
_entity.pdbx_description
1 polymer ?
#
loop_
_entity_poly.entity_id
_entity_poly.type
_entity_poly.pdbx_seq_one_letter_code
_entity_poly.pdbx_strand_id
1 'polypeptide(L)'
;MYEVTVKIGASPSKYWGSLEFTDAAGRPHRKEIEGERDASKQSNTLEALIECLKVLKKPCMLNIYSAEDYVVSAFQYEWLTGWQAAGWKNAKGKTIRNVEQWQKIWTLLSPHSRRVMKEE
;
A
#
# COMPACT_ATOMS: atom_id res chain seq x y z
N MET A 1 -11.79 -7.95 14.75
CA MET A 1 -11.16 -7.47 13.50
C MET A 1 -10.03 -8.42 13.19
N TYR A 2 -9.95 -9.01 11.99
CA TYR A 2 -8.85 -9.92 11.65
C TYR A 2 -7.65 -9.14 11.14
N GLU A 3 -6.45 -9.68 11.34
CA GLU A 3 -5.20 -9.08 10.90
C GLU A 3 -4.75 -9.69 9.58
N VAL A 4 -4.29 -8.84 8.66
CA VAL A 4 -3.68 -9.25 7.39
C VAL A 4 -2.31 -8.62 7.30
N THR A 5 -1.30 -9.46 7.15
CA THR A 5 0.07 -9.05 6.85
C THR A 5 0.22 -8.90 5.35
N VAL A 6 0.67 -7.73 4.91
CA VAL A 6 0.90 -7.40 3.51
C VAL A 6 2.37 -7.04 3.33
N LYS A 7 3.10 -7.75 2.48
CA LYS A 7 4.48 -7.42 2.11
C LYS A 7 4.53 -7.03 0.66
N ILE A 8 5.19 -5.93 0.30
CA ILE A 8 5.23 -5.42 -1.07
C ILE A 8 6.64 -5.02 -1.48
N GLY A 9 6.98 -5.28 -2.74
CA GLY A 9 8.26 -4.89 -3.33
C GLY A 9 8.14 -4.66 -4.84
N ALA A 10 9.15 -3.99 -5.40
CA ALA A 10 9.20 -3.73 -6.83
C ALA A 10 10.62 -3.49 -7.36
N SER A 11 10.74 -3.60 -8.68
CA SER A 11 11.82 -3.10 -9.52
C SER A 11 11.24 -2.15 -10.58
N PRO A 12 12.07 -1.55 -11.45
CA PRO A 12 11.56 -0.78 -12.58
C PRO A 12 10.72 -1.57 -13.59
N SER A 13 10.92 -2.89 -13.69
CA SER A 13 10.25 -3.75 -14.68
C SER A 13 9.12 -4.62 -14.12
N LYS A 14 9.06 -4.80 -12.79
CA LYS A 14 8.07 -5.67 -12.14
C LYS A 14 7.71 -5.21 -10.74
N TYR A 15 6.61 -5.72 -10.21
CA TYR A 15 6.19 -5.58 -8.82
C TYR A 15 5.66 -6.90 -8.28
N TRP A 16 5.68 -7.03 -6.96
CA TRP A 16 5.18 -8.21 -6.26
C TRP A 16 4.62 -7.85 -4.89
N GLY A 17 3.74 -8.70 -4.37
CA GLY A 17 3.26 -8.62 -3.00
C GLY A 17 2.70 -9.92 -2.49
N SER A 18 2.70 -10.09 -1.18
CA SER A 18 2.07 -11.22 -0.50
C SER A 18 1.08 -10.74 0.56
N LEU A 19 -0.02 -11.47 0.71
CA LEU A 19 -1.02 -11.29 1.75
C LEU A 19 -1.11 -12.56 2.56
N GLU A 20 -1.01 -12.44 3.88
CA GLU A 20 -1.08 -13.55 4.82
C GLU A 20 -2.05 -13.20 5.95
N PHE A 21 -3.00 -14.08 6.24
CA PHE A 21 -3.91 -13.95 7.37
C PHE A 21 -4.30 -15.31 7.94
N THR A 22 -4.73 -15.33 9.20
CA THR A 22 -5.26 -16.54 9.84
C THR A 22 -6.76 -16.42 10.01
N ASP A 23 -7.52 -17.44 9.60
CA ASP A 23 -8.98 -17.45 9.75
C ASP A 23 -9.42 -17.76 11.19
N ALA A 24 -10.72 -17.67 11.47
CA ALA A 24 -11.27 -17.93 12.80
C ALA A 24 -11.08 -19.39 13.29
N ALA A 25 -10.79 -20.32 12.37
CA ALA A 25 -10.49 -21.71 12.69
C ALA A 25 -8.98 -21.96 12.90
N GLY A 26 -8.15 -20.90 12.90
CA GLY A 26 -6.71 -20.99 13.06
C GLY A 26 -5.97 -21.44 11.80
N ARG A 27 -6.62 -21.47 10.63
CA ARG A 27 -5.97 -21.90 9.38
C ARG A 27 -5.26 -20.70 8.73
N PRO A 28 -3.98 -20.84 8.36
CA PRO A 28 -3.27 -19.80 7.63
C PRO A 28 -3.73 -19.77 6.17
N HIS A 29 -3.89 -18.56 5.64
CA HIS A 29 -4.20 -18.28 4.25
C HIS A 29 -3.13 -17.35 3.69
N ARG A 30 -2.61 -17.68 2.51
CA ARG A 30 -1.60 -16.90 1.81
C ARG A 30 -2.02 -16.67 0.37
N LYS A 31 -1.80 -15.46 -0.13
CA LYS A 31 -1.97 -15.11 -1.53
C LYS A 31 -0.79 -14.28 -2.00
N GLU A 32 -0.25 -14.64 -3.14
CA GLU A 32 0.81 -13.90 -3.82
C GLU A 32 0.24 -13.16 -5.03
N ILE A 33 0.86 -12.04 -5.35
CA ILE A 33 0.54 -11.16 -6.47
C ILE A 33 1.86 -10.75 -7.12
N GLU A 34 1.88 -10.76 -8.44
CA GLU A 34 2.99 -10.24 -9.22
C GLU A 34 2.46 -9.60 -10.51
N GLY A 35 3.26 -8.71 -11.09
CA GLY A 35 2.96 -8.12 -12.37
C GLY A 35 4.18 -7.47 -13.01
N GLU A 36 4.19 -7.46 -14.33
CA GLU A 36 5.21 -6.79 -15.14
C GLU A 36 4.71 -5.43 -15.59
N ARG A 37 5.55 -4.40 -15.44
CA ARG A 37 5.25 -3.03 -15.83
C ARG A 37 6.54 -2.23 -15.89
N ASP A 38 6.79 -1.58 -17.02
CA ASP A 38 7.92 -0.64 -17.15
C ASP A 38 7.57 0.73 -16.57
N ALA A 39 8.10 1.03 -15.39
CA ALA A 39 7.89 2.29 -14.68
C ALA A 39 8.92 2.51 -13.58
N SER A 40 8.88 3.65 -12.88
CA SER A 40 9.76 3.83 -11.71
C SER A 40 9.44 2.81 -10.60
N LYS A 41 10.48 2.34 -9.90
CA LYS A 41 10.36 1.44 -8.73
C LYS A 41 9.31 1.90 -7.72
N GLN A 42 9.28 3.20 -7.41
CA GLN A 42 8.28 3.80 -6.52
C GLN A 42 6.84 3.62 -7.04
N SER A 43 6.59 3.90 -8.33
CA SER A 43 5.27 3.70 -8.94
C SER A 43 4.87 2.22 -8.93
N ASN A 44 5.79 1.32 -9.26
CA ASN A 44 5.52 -0.13 -9.21
C ASN A 44 5.26 -0.63 -7.77
N THR A 45 5.91 -0.04 -6.76
CA THR A 45 5.63 -0.39 -5.35
C THR A 45 4.23 0.04 -4.92
N LEU A 46 3.78 1.23 -5.37
CA LEU A 46 2.40 1.66 -5.13
C LEU A 46 1.39 0.77 -5.86
N GLU A 47 1.73 0.28 -7.06
CA GLU A 47 0.88 -0.66 -7.80
C GLU A 47 0.76 -2.00 -7.08
N ALA A 48 1.85 -2.56 -6.56
CA ALA A 48 1.79 -3.76 -5.72
C ALA A 48 0.84 -3.57 -4.53
N LEU A 49 0.92 -2.42 -3.84
CA LEU A 49 0.01 -2.13 -2.73
C LEU A 49 -1.45 -2.09 -3.19
N ILE A 50 -1.74 -1.42 -4.31
CA ILE A 50 -3.09 -1.33 -4.88
C ILE A 50 -3.64 -2.72 -5.17
N GLU A 51 -2.87 -3.58 -5.84
CA GLU A 51 -3.30 -4.94 -6.16
C GLU A 51 -3.53 -5.78 -4.91
N CYS A 52 -2.67 -5.67 -3.89
CA CYS A 52 -2.93 -6.31 -2.60
C CYS A 52 -4.23 -5.83 -1.96
N LEU A 53 -4.46 -4.53 -1.90
CA LEU A 53 -5.66 -3.96 -1.27
C LEU A 53 -6.94 -4.36 -2.00
N LYS A 54 -6.94 -4.47 -3.33
CA LYS A 54 -8.10 -4.90 -4.13
C LYS A 54 -8.57 -6.32 -3.79
N VAL A 55 -7.69 -7.18 -3.25
CA VAL A 55 -8.07 -8.53 -2.82
C VAL A 55 -8.95 -8.51 -1.57
N LEU A 56 -8.84 -7.47 -0.74
CA LEU A 56 -9.51 -7.38 0.54
C LEU A 56 -11.00 -7.09 0.35
N LYS A 57 -11.85 -8.01 0.81
CA LYS A 57 -13.31 -7.91 0.65
C LYS A 57 -14.03 -7.34 1.89
N LYS A 58 -13.34 -7.25 3.03
CA LYS A 58 -13.93 -6.83 4.31
C LYS A 58 -12.94 -5.92 5.05
N PRO A 59 -13.45 -4.98 5.87
CA PRO A 59 -12.64 -4.21 6.81
C PRO A 59 -11.73 -5.09 7.66
N CYS A 60 -10.45 -4.75 7.74
CA CYS A 60 -9.45 -5.50 8.49
C CYS A 60 -8.33 -4.59 9.01
N MET A 61 -7.51 -5.15 9.90
CA MET A 61 -6.29 -4.50 10.36
C MET A 61 -5.12 -4.93 9.48
N LEU A 62 -4.45 -3.98 8.84
CA LEU A 62 -3.37 -4.21 7.91
C LEU A 62 -2.01 -3.98 8.58
N ASN A 63 -1.11 -4.96 8.48
CA ASN A 63 0.30 -4.81 8.81
C ASN A 63 1.08 -4.78 7.49
N ILE A 64 1.37 -3.58 6.97
CA ILE A 64 1.99 -3.37 5.66
C ILE A 64 3.51 -3.21 5.83
N TYR A 65 4.27 -4.01 5.11
CA TYR A 65 5.73 -3.97 5.05
C TYR A 65 6.18 -3.56 3.66
N SER A 66 7.09 -2.59 3.58
CA SER A 66 7.68 -2.15 2.32
C SER A 66 9.14 -1.74 2.51
N ALA A 67 9.98 -2.08 1.55
CA ALA A 67 11.36 -1.61 1.46
C ALA A 67 11.50 -0.19 0.88
N GLU A 68 10.42 0.42 0.35
CA GLU A 68 10.47 1.78 -0.19
C GLU A 68 10.24 2.84 0.88
N ASP A 69 11.33 3.53 1.25
CA ASP A 69 11.33 4.59 2.28
C ASP A 69 10.27 5.67 2.05
N TYR A 70 10.02 6.04 0.80
CA TYR A 70 9.01 7.05 0.49
C TYR A 70 7.59 6.58 0.84
N VAL A 71 7.29 5.30 0.60
CA VAL A 71 5.98 4.73 0.93
C VAL A 71 5.82 4.67 2.44
N VAL A 72 6.83 4.14 3.14
CA VAL A 72 6.83 4.06 4.61
C VAL A 72 6.69 5.44 5.23
N SER A 73 7.49 6.42 4.78
CA SER A 73 7.44 7.80 5.27
C SER A 73 6.08 8.45 5.05
N ALA A 74 5.45 8.24 3.89
CA ALA A 74 4.13 8.80 3.60
C ALA A 74 3.06 8.35 4.60
N PHE A 75 3.17 7.12 5.09
CA PHE A 75 2.28 6.60 6.13
C PHE A 75 2.71 7.00 7.55
N GLN A 76 4.01 6.94 7.86
CA GLN A 76 4.55 7.26 9.17
C GLN A 76 4.31 8.73 9.56
N TYR A 77 4.45 9.65 8.60
CA TYR A 77 4.23 11.09 8.79
C TYR A 77 2.83 11.55 8.36
N GLU A 78 1.91 10.61 8.15
CA GLU A 78 0.52 10.87 7.77
C GLU A 78 0.35 11.81 6.55
N TRP A 79 1.27 11.77 5.58
CA TRP A 79 1.22 12.68 4.44
C TRP A 79 -0.07 12.55 3.62
N LEU A 80 -0.66 11.36 3.57
CA LEU A 80 -1.87 11.11 2.79
C LEU A 80 -3.06 11.96 3.27
N THR A 81 -3.20 12.20 4.58
CA THR A 81 -4.28 13.04 5.12
C THR A 81 -4.08 14.49 4.69
N GLY A 82 -2.86 15.01 4.83
CA GLY A 82 -2.49 16.35 4.41
C GLY A 82 -2.61 16.55 2.90
N TRP A 83 -2.18 15.58 2.09
CA TRP A 83 -2.32 15.62 0.64
C TRP A 83 -3.79 15.59 0.23
N GLN A 84 -4.62 14.73 0.82
CA GLN A 84 -6.04 14.68 0.50
C GLN A 84 -6.72 16.02 0.81
N ALA A 85 -6.44 16.62 1.97
CA ALA A 85 -6.97 17.93 2.35
C ALA A 85 -6.48 19.07 1.43
N ALA A 86 -5.24 18.98 0.93
CA ALA A 86 -4.64 19.95 0.01
C ALA A 86 -4.96 19.69 -1.47
N GLY A 87 -5.89 18.80 -1.79
CA GLY A 87 -6.24 18.45 -3.18
C GLY A 87 -5.08 17.79 -3.95
N TRP A 88 -4.31 16.95 -3.25
CA TRP A 88 -3.16 16.20 -3.73
C TRP A 88 -1.98 17.04 -4.21
N LYS A 89 -1.76 18.16 -3.54
CA LYS A 89 -0.64 19.07 -3.79
C LYS A 89 0.33 19.07 -2.61
N ASN A 90 1.60 19.30 -2.90
CA ASN A 90 2.60 19.55 -1.88
C ASN A 90 2.54 21.00 -1.36
N ALA A 91 3.36 21.32 -0.36
CA ALA A 91 3.44 22.66 0.24
C ALA A 91 3.81 23.78 -0.76
N LYS A 92 4.34 23.44 -1.94
CA LYS A 92 4.65 24.39 -3.01
C LYS A 92 3.51 24.53 -4.04
N GLY A 93 2.34 23.95 -3.78
CA GLY A 93 1.18 23.98 -4.67
C GLY A 93 1.29 23.08 -5.91
N LYS A 94 2.36 22.28 -6.01
CA LYS A 94 2.55 21.35 -7.13
C LYS A 94 1.89 20.00 -6.82
N THR A 95 1.26 19.40 -7.82
CA THR A 95 0.72 18.04 -7.74
C THR A 95 1.82 17.06 -7.30
N ILE A 96 1.49 16.20 -6.34
CA ILE A 96 2.44 15.20 -5.85
C ILE A 96 2.73 14.15 -6.92
N ARG A 97 3.90 13.51 -6.81
CA ARG A 97 4.26 12.39 -7.69
C ARG A 97 3.34 11.19 -7.42
N ASN A 98 2.95 10.48 -8.48
CA ASN A 98 2.08 9.31 -8.42
C ASN A 98 0.69 9.58 -7.78
N VAL A 99 0.15 10.79 -7.98
CA VAL A 99 -1.13 11.22 -7.39
C VAL A 99 -2.27 10.23 -7.60
N GLU A 100 -2.41 9.68 -8.82
CA GLU A 100 -3.49 8.74 -9.14
C GLU A 100 -3.40 7.44 -8.31
N GLN A 101 -2.18 6.95 -8.09
CA GLN A 101 -1.96 5.75 -7.29
C GLN A 101 -2.25 6.03 -5.82
N TRP A 102 -1.81 7.18 -5.31
CA TRP A 102 -2.12 7.60 -3.94
C TRP A 102 -3.61 7.80 -3.69
N GLN A 103 -4.34 8.36 -4.66
CA GLN A 103 -5.80 8.49 -4.60
C GLN A 103 -6.48 7.13 -4.51
N LYS A 104 -6.07 6.17 -5.35
CA LYS A 104 -6.59 4.80 -5.31
C LYS A 104 -6.30 4.13 -3.97
N ILE A 105 -5.07 4.24 -3.48
CA ILE A 105 -4.64 3.70 -2.18
C ILE A 105 -5.47 4.30 -1.05
N TRP A 106 -5.68 5.62 -1.05
CA TRP A 106 -6.48 6.30 -0.03
C TRP A 106 -7.92 5.77 0.02
N THR A 107 -8.57 5.65 -1.14
CA THR A 107 -9.93 5.09 -1.23
C THR A 107 -9.98 3.65 -0.76
N LEU A 108 -9.03 2.81 -1.21
CA LEU A 108 -8.96 1.39 -0.83
C LEU A 108 -8.63 1.20 0.65
N LEU A 109 -7.89 2.11 1.28
CA LEU A 109 -7.56 2.06 2.71
C LEU A 109 -8.65 2.63 3.61
N SER A 110 -9.58 3.43 3.09
CA SER A 110 -10.62 4.09 3.89
C SER A 110 -11.40 3.15 4.82
N PRO A 111 -11.76 1.91 4.45
CA PRO A 111 -12.46 1.00 5.35
C PRO A 111 -11.54 0.18 6.27
N HIS A 112 -10.21 0.35 6.21
CA HIS A 112 -9.24 -0.46 6.94
C HIS A 112 -8.44 0.35 7.97
N SER A 113 -8.11 -0.30 9.07
CA SER A 113 -7.07 0.17 9.97
C SER A 113 -5.72 -0.33 9.48
N ARG A 114 -4.65 0.44 9.64
CA ARG A 114 -3.33 0.08 9.09
C ARG A 114 -2.18 0.46 10.03
N ARG A 115 -1.14 -0.37 10.01
CA ARG A 115 0.21 -0.12 10.50
C ARG A 115 1.15 -0.32 9.33
N VAL A 116 2.07 0.60 9.12
CA VAL A 116 3.07 0.51 8.05
C VAL A 116 4.44 0.49 8.69
N MET A 117 5.24 -0.49 8.29
CA MET A 117 6.57 -0.76 8.81
C MET A 117 7.56 -0.85 7.66
N LYS A 118 8.81 -0.49 7.94
CA LYS A 118 9.91 -0.74 7.00
C LYS A 118 10.23 -2.23 7.01
N GLU A 119 10.38 -2.80 5.82
CA GLU A 119 10.96 -4.13 5.66
C GLU A 119 12.48 -4.00 5.77
N GLU A 120 13.10 -4.73 6.70
CA GLU A 120 14.55 -4.76 6.93
C GLU A 120 15.30 -5.49 5.81
#